data_AF-A0A5L8LM00-F1
#
_entry.id   AF-A0A5L8LM00-F1
#
_cell.length_a   1.000
_cell.length_b   1.000
_cell.length_c   1.000
_cell.angle_alpha   90.00
_cell.angle_beta   90.00
_cell.angle_gamma   90.00
#
_symmetry.space_group_name_H-M   'P 1'
#
loop_
_entity.id
_entity.type
_entity.pdbx_description
1 polymer ?
#
loop_
_entity_poly.entity_id
_entity_poly.type
_entity_poly.pdbx_seq_one_letter_code
_entity_poly.pdbx_strand_id
1 'polypeptide(L)'
;MDVIFILEFFIIFSMIAIGGRYGGIGLGVAGGLGMCILVLVFGMQPASLPVSVVFIILAVITCLSVLKRGKELEQDEEFQKRVRAGEYHFLSEDLQNKDSEHDPMAKRSLYIFALGILTIIFFGTFTNLLPHYEFANGKIERLSTPNLIQMIMLATACLIMLFAKVPANKLGGASVFRSGLIGVVGVFGIAWMTGTFFEAYKPLFSDSLSHIVEDYPYLFGVALFAFSMVIFSPSATVAALMPLGVNLGIPPQILIVLYPCVSGDFIVPGANQIACVAFDRTGTTKIGKFVINHSYLRPGFVLIISATIAGYFISKLVF
;
A
#
# COMPACT_ATOMS: atom_id res chain seq x y z
N MET A 1 -43.55 -5.33 4.97
CA MET A 1 -42.26 -5.93 4.55
C MET A 1 -42.60 -6.99 3.52
N ASP A 2 -41.89 -7.01 2.39
CA ASP A 2 -42.14 -8.00 1.35
C ASP A 2 -41.87 -9.42 1.85
N VAL A 3 -42.74 -10.36 1.49
CA VAL A 3 -42.62 -11.78 1.89
C VAL A 3 -41.30 -12.37 1.40
N ILE A 4 -40.84 -11.95 0.23
CA ILE A 4 -39.55 -12.34 -0.37
C ILE A 4 -38.39 -11.93 0.54
N PHE A 5 -38.38 -10.68 1.03
CA PHE A 5 -37.35 -10.18 1.93
C PHE A 5 -37.27 -10.98 3.25
N ILE A 6 -38.43 -11.37 3.80
CA ILE A 6 -38.48 -12.19 5.02
C ILE A 6 -37.90 -13.59 4.78
N LEU A 7 -38.19 -14.19 3.62
CA LEU A 7 -37.65 -15.49 3.23
C LEU A 7 -36.14 -15.45 3.01
N GLU A 8 -35.62 -14.43 2.33
CA GLU A 8 -34.17 -14.21 2.16
C GLU A 8 -33.46 -14.10 3.51
N PHE A 9 -34.01 -13.31 4.43
CA PHE A 9 -33.48 -13.17 5.79
C PHE A 9 -33.51 -14.49 6.56
N PHE A 10 -34.58 -15.27 6.40
CA PHE A 10 -34.69 -16.59 7.03
C PHE A 10 -33.64 -17.56 6.49
N ILE A 11 -33.36 -17.54 5.18
CA ILE A 11 -32.29 -18.36 4.57
C ILE A 11 -30.93 -17.97 5.15
N ILE A 12 -30.62 -16.66 5.24
CA ILE A 12 -29.35 -16.19 5.82
C ILE A 12 -29.17 -16.72 7.25
N PHE A 13 -30.15 -16.50 8.12
CA PHE A 13 -30.06 -16.96 9.51
C PHE A 13 -30.02 -18.48 9.64
N SER A 14 -30.76 -19.20 8.80
CA SER A 14 -30.75 -20.66 8.79
C SER A 14 -29.38 -21.20 8.38
N MET A 15 -28.75 -20.63 7.36
CA MET A 15 -27.42 -21.06 6.92
C MET A 15 -26.33 -20.71 7.94
N ILE A 16 -26.42 -19.55 8.60
CA ILE A 16 -25.51 -19.19 9.70
C ILE A 16 -25.67 -20.16 10.88
N ALA A 17 -26.91 -20.47 11.27
CA ALA A 17 -27.20 -21.37 12.39
C ALA A 17 -26.72 -22.81 12.11
N ILE A 18 -26.91 -23.29 10.88
CA ILE A 18 -26.41 -24.61 10.46
C ILE A 18 -24.88 -24.61 10.41
N GLY A 19 -24.28 -23.62 9.73
CA GLY A 19 -22.83 -23.52 9.57
C GLY A 19 -22.09 -23.39 10.90
N GLY A 20 -22.63 -22.60 11.84
CA GLY A 20 -22.05 -22.40 13.15
C GLY A 20 -21.93 -23.67 14.00
N ARG A 21 -22.77 -24.69 13.75
CA ARG A 21 -22.67 -25.99 14.43
C ARG A 21 -21.47 -26.82 13.99
N TYR A 22 -20.91 -26.53 12.81
CA TYR A 22 -19.76 -27.25 12.23
C TYR A 22 -18.47 -26.42 12.29
N GLY A 23 -18.43 -25.36 13.10
CA GLY A 23 -17.26 -24.50 13.28
C GLY A 23 -16.97 -23.59 12.08
N GLY A 24 -15.76 -23.01 12.03
CA GLY A 24 -15.40 -21.99 11.03
C GLY A 24 -15.48 -22.48 9.58
N ILE A 25 -15.04 -23.70 9.29
CA ILE A 25 -15.15 -24.31 7.95
C ILE A 25 -16.62 -24.52 7.58
N GLY A 26 -17.43 -25.00 8.52
CA GLY A 26 -18.87 -25.19 8.34
C GLY A 26 -19.63 -23.91 8.01
N LEU A 27 -19.25 -22.80 8.65
CA LEU A 27 -19.81 -21.48 8.37
C LEU A 27 -19.53 -21.04 6.93
N GLY A 28 -18.33 -21.31 6.41
CA GLY A 28 -17.95 -21.02 5.03
C GLY A 28 -18.73 -21.85 4.01
N VAL A 29 -18.85 -23.16 4.22
CA VAL A 29 -19.59 -24.07 3.33
C VAL A 29 -21.09 -23.75 3.33
N ALA A 30 -21.69 -23.53 4.50
CA ALA A 30 -23.10 -23.14 4.61
C ALA A 30 -23.36 -21.74 4.00
N GLY A 31 -22.41 -20.81 4.14
CA GLY A 31 -22.45 -19.52 3.46
C GLY A 31 -22.44 -19.66 1.94
N GLY A 32 -21.61 -20.56 1.39
CA GLY A 32 -21.60 -20.89 -0.04
C GLY A 32 -22.93 -21.45 -0.54
N LEU A 33 -23.54 -22.39 0.20
CA LEU A 33 -24.86 -22.92 -0.13
C LEU A 33 -25.95 -21.83 -0.05
N GLY A 34 -25.90 -20.98 0.97
CA GLY A 34 -26.80 -19.84 1.12
C GLY A 34 -26.71 -18.86 -0.05
N MET A 35 -25.47 -18.57 -0.51
CA MET A 35 -25.25 -17.75 -1.71
C MET A 35 -25.87 -18.39 -2.96
N CYS A 36 -25.73 -19.70 -3.16
CA CYS A 36 -26.38 -20.39 -4.27
C CYS A 36 -27.92 -20.25 -4.22
N ILE A 37 -28.54 -20.39 -3.05
CA ILE A 37 -29.99 -20.25 -2.90
C ILE A 37 -30.42 -18.82 -3.21
N LEU A 38 -29.77 -17.82 -2.62
CA LEU A 38 -30.14 -16.41 -2.81
C LEU A 38 -29.96 -15.94 -4.26
N VAL A 39 -28.91 -16.38 -4.94
CA VAL A 39 -28.65 -15.98 -6.33
C VAL A 39 -29.50 -16.77 -7.32
N LEU A 40 -29.55 -18.10 -7.22
CA LEU A 40 -30.20 -18.95 -8.22
C LEU A 40 -31.72 -19.05 -8.04
N VAL A 41 -32.23 -18.99 -6.81
CA VAL A 41 -33.67 -19.10 -6.53
C VAL A 41 -34.32 -17.73 -6.43
N PHE A 42 -33.70 -16.79 -5.71
CA PHE A 42 -34.27 -15.45 -5.48
C PHE A 42 -33.78 -14.39 -6.47
N GLY A 43 -32.83 -14.73 -7.36
CA GLY A 43 -32.37 -13.84 -8.43
C GLY A 43 -31.54 -12.65 -7.91
N MET A 44 -31.03 -12.72 -6.68
CA MET A 44 -30.20 -11.66 -6.12
C MET A 44 -28.87 -11.54 -6.89
N GLN A 45 -28.44 -10.31 -7.15
CA GLN A 45 -27.10 -10.09 -7.68
C GLN A 45 -26.06 -10.40 -6.59
N PRO A 46 -25.05 -11.24 -6.87
CA PRO A 46 -24.00 -11.51 -5.90
C PRO A 46 -23.23 -10.22 -5.62
N ALA A 47 -22.99 -9.94 -4.34
CA ALA A 47 -22.11 -8.88 -3.92
C ALA A 47 -20.65 -9.19 -4.31
N SER A 48 -19.78 -8.16 -4.28
CA SER A 48 -18.35 -8.36 -4.51
C SER A 48 -17.77 -9.32 -3.46
N LEU A 49 -16.81 -10.15 -3.91
CA LEU A 49 -16.03 -10.98 -3.00
C LEU A 49 -15.40 -10.11 -1.89
N PRO A 50 -15.25 -10.62 -0.66
CA PRO A 50 -14.71 -9.86 0.46
C PRO A 50 -13.18 -9.68 0.33
N VAL A 51 -12.73 -8.95 -0.70
CA VAL A 51 -11.32 -8.69 -1.02
C VAL A 51 -10.60 -8.07 0.18
N SER A 52 -11.29 -7.22 0.96
CA SER A 52 -10.77 -6.64 2.20
C SER A 52 -10.35 -7.69 3.22
N VAL A 53 -11.08 -8.81 3.34
CA VAL A 53 -10.71 -9.91 4.25
C VAL A 53 -9.42 -10.58 3.79
N VAL A 54 -9.26 -10.78 2.47
CA VAL A 54 -8.02 -11.33 1.90
C VAL A 54 -6.84 -10.39 2.18
N PHE A 55 -7.01 -9.08 2.00
CA PHE A 55 -5.97 -8.10 2.34
C PHE A 55 -5.63 -8.09 3.83
N ILE A 56 -6.60 -8.27 4.72
CA ILE A 56 -6.35 -8.43 6.15
C ILE A 56 -5.51 -9.69 6.43
N ILE A 57 -5.83 -10.82 5.80
CA ILE A 57 -5.06 -12.07 5.94
C ILE A 57 -3.61 -11.86 5.45
N LEU A 58 -3.42 -11.23 4.29
CA LEU A 58 -2.08 -10.92 3.75
C LEU A 58 -1.28 -9.98 4.67
N ALA A 59 -1.95 -8.99 5.26
CA ALA A 59 -1.34 -8.13 6.27
C ALA A 59 -0.91 -8.94 7.51
N VAL A 60 -1.77 -9.83 8.01
CA VAL A 60 -1.46 -10.72 9.14
C VAL A 60 -0.27 -11.64 8.81
N ILE A 61 -0.24 -12.27 7.64
CA ILE A 61 0.89 -13.12 7.20
C ILE A 61 2.20 -12.31 7.18
N THR A 62 2.15 -11.08 6.66
CA THR A 62 3.30 -10.18 6.62
C THR A 62 3.76 -9.80 8.03
N CYS A 63 2.83 -9.45 8.93
CA CYS A 63 3.12 -9.17 10.34
C CYS A 63 3.72 -10.38 11.06
N LEU A 64 3.17 -11.58 10.87
CA LEU A 64 3.68 -12.82 11.46
C LEU A 64 5.12 -13.11 11.00
N SER A 65 5.46 -12.74 9.75
CA SER A 65 6.82 -12.90 9.24
C SER A 65 7.86 -12.04 9.98
N VAL A 66 7.44 -11.00 10.68
CA VAL A 66 8.32 -10.10 11.44
C VAL A 66 8.07 -10.12 12.96
N LEU A 67 7.05 -10.83 13.44
CA LEU A 67 6.60 -10.81 14.85
C LEU A 67 7.70 -11.13 15.87
N LYS A 68 8.61 -12.06 15.55
CA LYS A 68 9.77 -12.43 16.40
C LYS A 68 11.09 -12.22 15.68
N ARG A 69 11.17 -11.17 14.87
CA ARG A 69 12.38 -10.88 14.12
C ARG A 69 13.27 -9.92 14.90
N GLY A 70 14.50 -10.37 15.14
CA GLY A 70 15.47 -9.63 15.92
C GLY A 70 15.51 -10.11 17.36
N LYS A 71 16.30 -9.42 18.19
CA LYS A 71 16.33 -9.62 19.63
C LYS A 71 15.30 -8.68 20.27
N GLU A 72 14.75 -9.08 21.41
CA GLU A 72 14.04 -8.13 22.27
C GLU A 72 15.00 -6.99 22.65
N LEU A 73 14.49 -5.77 22.84
CA LEU A 73 15.33 -4.60 23.09
C LEU A 73 16.27 -4.78 24.29
N GLU A 74 15.81 -5.47 25.33
CA GLU A 74 16.62 -5.83 26.52
C GLU A 74 17.86 -6.67 26.16
N GLN A 75 17.79 -7.44 25.08
CA GLN A 75 18.81 -8.38 24.62
C GLN A 75 19.58 -7.86 23.39
N ASP A 76 19.14 -6.75 22.77
CA ASP A 76 19.78 -6.17 21.61
C ASP A 76 21.03 -5.36 22.00
N GLU A 77 22.21 -5.86 21.63
CA GLU A 77 23.49 -5.26 22.01
C GLU A 77 23.68 -3.82 21.49
N GLU A 78 23.18 -3.53 20.28
CA GLU A 78 23.26 -2.19 19.68
C GLU A 78 22.36 -1.22 20.44
N PHE A 79 21.13 -1.64 20.74
CA PHE A 79 20.22 -0.84 21.55
C PHE A 79 20.79 -0.58 22.95
N GLN A 80 21.24 -1.63 23.63
CA GLN A 80 21.83 -1.51 24.97
C GLN A 80 23.09 -0.63 24.96
N LYS A 81 23.89 -0.67 23.87
CA LYS A 81 25.04 0.23 23.70
C LYS A 81 24.59 1.69 23.61
N ARG A 82 23.55 2.00 22.83
CA ARG A 82 22.98 3.37 22.71
C ARG A 82 22.42 3.88 24.02
N VAL A 83 21.71 3.03 24.77
CA VAL A 83 21.22 3.36 26.11
C VAL A 83 22.39 3.68 27.05
N ARG A 84 23.41 2.82 27.11
CA ARG A 84 24.61 3.06 27.94
C ARG A 84 25.39 4.30 27.53
N ALA A 85 25.38 4.65 26.24
CA ALA A 85 26.01 5.87 25.71
C ALA A 85 25.18 7.14 25.94
N GLY A 86 23.95 7.04 26.46
CA GLY A 86 23.04 8.17 26.61
C GLY A 86 22.47 8.71 25.30
N GLU A 87 22.57 7.94 24.21
CA GLU A 87 22.08 8.31 22.87
C GLU A 87 20.57 8.02 22.69
N TYR A 88 19.96 7.28 23.62
CA TYR A 88 18.54 6.95 23.62
C TYR A 88 17.81 7.62 24.80
N HIS A 89 16.71 8.31 24.51
CA HIS A 89 15.83 8.89 25.54
C HIS A 89 14.48 8.16 25.54
N PHE A 90 14.09 7.60 26.69
CA PHE A 90 12.82 6.92 26.84
C PHE A 90 11.66 7.91 26.76
N LEU A 91 10.72 7.66 25.84
CA LEU A 91 9.52 8.48 25.67
C LEU A 91 8.61 8.45 26.91
N SER A 92 8.69 7.39 27.71
CA SER A 92 7.87 7.21 28.92
C SER A 92 8.21 8.21 30.03
N GLU A 93 9.46 8.66 30.15
CA GLU A 93 9.86 9.67 31.14
C GLU A 93 9.22 11.04 30.86
N ASP A 94 9.05 11.37 29.57
CA ASP A 94 8.35 12.59 29.12
C ASP A 94 6.82 12.49 29.28
N LEU A 95 6.26 11.28 29.22
CA LEU A 95 4.82 11.02 29.32
C LEU A 95 4.33 10.89 30.76
N GLN A 96 5.15 10.40 31.69
CA GLN A 96 4.79 10.29 33.11
C GLN A 96 4.83 11.64 33.84
N ASN A 97 5.62 12.61 33.36
CA ASN A 97 5.74 13.94 33.97
C ASN A 97 4.90 15.04 33.27
N LYS A 98 4.23 14.72 32.16
CA LYS A 98 3.25 15.62 31.56
C LYS A 98 1.86 15.14 31.92
N ASP A 99 1.18 15.87 32.79
CA ASP A 99 -0.27 16.00 32.68
C ASP A 99 -0.55 16.25 31.19
N SER A 100 -1.37 15.40 30.57
CA SER A 100 -1.68 15.48 29.15
C SER A 100 -2.49 16.75 28.89
N GLU A 101 -1.83 17.91 28.89
CA GLU A 101 -2.41 19.16 28.43
C GLU A 101 -2.77 18.94 26.96
N HIS A 102 -4.06 18.83 26.71
CA HIS A 102 -4.62 18.78 25.38
C HIS A 102 -4.29 20.09 24.68
N ASP A 103 -3.23 20.11 23.87
CA ASP A 103 -2.94 21.27 23.04
C ASP A 103 -4.05 21.41 21.97
N PRO A 104 -4.90 22.45 22.06
CA PRO A 104 -5.98 22.65 21.10
C PRO A 104 -5.45 22.89 19.69
N MET A 105 -4.21 23.37 19.53
CA MET A 105 -3.57 23.55 18.22
C MET A 105 -3.16 22.22 17.61
N ALA A 106 -2.60 21.30 18.40
CA ALA A 106 -2.34 19.93 17.97
C ALA A 106 -3.64 19.23 17.53
N LYS A 107 -4.73 19.39 18.28
CA LYS A 107 -6.05 18.84 17.90
C LYS A 107 -6.58 19.42 16.59
N ARG A 108 -6.42 20.74 16.38
CA ARG A 108 -6.79 21.41 15.11
C ARG A 108 -5.97 20.87 13.93
N SER A 109 -4.66 20.68 14.12
CA SER A 109 -3.79 20.12 13.07
C SER A 109 -4.26 18.74 12.63
N LEU A 110 -4.71 17.91 13.58
CA LEU A 110 -5.24 16.57 13.31
C LEU A 110 -6.54 16.61 12.52
N TYR A 111 -7.48 17.51 12.86
CA TYR A 111 -8.73 17.65 12.11
C TYR A 111 -8.49 18.13 10.67
N ILE A 112 -7.59 19.08 10.47
CA ILE A 112 -7.24 19.58 9.12
C ILE A 112 -6.57 18.47 8.32
N PHE A 113 -5.66 17.71 8.94
CA PHE A 113 -5.03 16.56 8.31
C PHE A 113 -6.04 15.49 7.91
N ALA A 114 -6.97 15.14 8.80
CA ALA A 114 -8.05 14.18 8.52
C ALA A 114 -8.95 14.66 7.38
N LEU A 115 -9.30 15.95 7.34
CA LEU A 115 -10.07 16.54 6.24
C LEU A 115 -9.31 16.47 4.92
N GLY A 116 -7.99 16.71 4.93
CA GLY A 116 -7.13 16.57 3.75
C GLY A 116 -7.14 15.13 3.21
N ILE A 117 -7.03 14.13 4.08
CA ILE A 117 -7.15 12.71 3.72
C ILE A 117 -8.53 12.42 3.12
N LEU A 118 -9.61 12.85 3.77
CA LEU A 118 -10.98 12.64 3.26
C LEU A 118 -11.18 13.29 1.88
N THR A 119 -10.58 14.46 1.66
CA THR A 119 -10.61 15.16 0.38
C THR A 119 -9.90 14.35 -0.71
N ILE A 120 -8.72 13.78 -0.41
CA ILE A 120 -8.00 12.90 -1.34
C ILE A 120 -8.81 11.65 -1.65
N ILE A 121 -9.38 11.00 -0.63
CA ILE A 121 -10.18 9.78 -0.82
C ILE A 121 -11.41 10.10 -1.68
N PHE A 122 -12.09 11.21 -1.42
CA PHE A 122 -13.26 11.64 -2.18
C PHE A 122 -12.91 11.86 -3.66
N PHE A 123 -11.93 12.72 -3.97
CA PHE A 123 -11.55 13.01 -5.35
C PHE A 123 -10.84 11.84 -6.06
N GLY A 124 -10.13 11.00 -5.30
CA GLY A 124 -9.53 9.76 -5.80
C GLY A 124 -10.58 8.69 -6.15
N THR A 125 -11.72 8.68 -5.45
CA THR A 125 -12.85 7.80 -5.76
C THR A 125 -13.67 8.37 -6.94
N PHE A 126 -13.95 9.67 -6.93
CA PHE A 126 -14.74 10.36 -7.95
C PHE A 126 -13.85 11.06 -8.98
N THR A 127 -13.01 10.29 -9.68
CA THR A 127 -12.04 10.82 -10.66
C THR A 127 -12.68 11.61 -11.81
N ASN A 128 -13.97 11.45 -12.04
CA ASN A 128 -14.74 12.22 -13.03
C ASN A 128 -14.93 13.69 -12.64
N LEU A 129 -14.80 14.03 -11.35
CA LEU A 129 -14.87 15.41 -10.85
C LEU A 129 -13.52 16.13 -10.98
N LEU A 130 -12.45 15.41 -11.35
CA LEU A 130 -11.14 16.01 -11.52
C LEU A 130 -11.13 16.93 -12.75
N PRO A 131 -10.40 18.05 -12.68
CA PRO A 131 -10.20 18.91 -13.83
C PRO A 131 -9.67 18.12 -15.02
N HIS A 132 -10.20 18.45 -16.19
CA HIS A 132 -9.73 17.95 -17.48
C HIS A 132 -9.28 19.12 -18.34
N TYR A 133 -8.27 18.86 -19.16
CA TYR A 133 -7.66 19.83 -20.04
C TYR A 133 -7.77 19.31 -21.46
N GLU A 134 -8.33 20.13 -22.35
CA GLU A 134 -8.34 19.87 -23.79
C GLU A 134 -7.09 20.47 -24.42
N PHE A 135 -6.30 19.62 -25.06
CA PHE A 135 -5.12 20.04 -25.81
C PHE A 135 -5.48 20.31 -27.27
N ALA A 136 -4.64 21.11 -27.95
CA ALA A 136 -4.86 21.54 -29.35
C ALA A 136 -4.99 20.38 -30.37
N ASN A 137 -4.58 19.17 -30.00
CA ASN A 137 -4.72 17.94 -30.78
C ASN A 137 -6.04 17.19 -30.53
N GLY A 138 -6.98 17.78 -29.78
CA GLY A 138 -8.25 17.17 -29.40
C GLY A 138 -8.14 16.11 -28.30
N LYS A 139 -6.95 15.91 -27.72
CA LYS A 139 -6.75 14.98 -26.61
C LYS A 139 -7.26 15.62 -25.32
N ILE A 140 -8.15 14.92 -24.62
CA ILE A 140 -8.57 15.27 -23.26
C ILE A 140 -7.67 14.54 -22.28
N GLU A 141 -6.97 15.28 -21.41
CA GLU A 141 -6.20 14.70 -20.32
C GLU A 141 -6.78 15.15 -18.97
N ARG A 142 -7.00 14.19 -18.06
CA ARG A 142 -7.47 14.47 -16.71
C ARG A 142 -6.30 14.67 -15.77
N LEU A 143 -6.49 15.50 -14.74
CA LEU A 143 -5.52 15.64 -13.65
C LEU A 143 -5.20 14.25 -13.08
N SER A 144 -3.91 13.90 -13.05
CA SER A 144 -3.47 12.62 -12.54
C SER A 144 -3.65 12.52 -11.03
N THR A 145 -4.00 11.32 -10.53
CA THR A 145 -4.13 11.05 -9.08
C THR A 145 -2.86 11.40 -8.29
N PRO A 146 -1.63 11.13 -8.77
CA PRO A 146 -0.42 11.59 -8.09
C PRO A 146 -0.34 13.11 -7.92
N ASN A 147 -0.65 13.89 -8.96
CA ASN A 147 -0.62 15.34 -8.90
C ASN A 147 -1.68 15.88 -7.94
N LEU A 148 -2.89 15.29 -7.96
CA LEU A 148 -3.94 15.60 -6.99
C LEU A 148 -3.46 15.41 -5.54
N ILE A 149 -2.85 14.26 -5.23
CA ILE A 149 -2.34 13.96 -3.88
C ILE A 149 -1.31 15.02 -3.48
N GLN A 150 -0.35 15.34 -4.36
CA GLN A 150 0.69 16.33 -4.09
C GLN A 150 0.09 17.72 -3.80
N MET A 151 -0.84 18.18 -4.63
CA MET A 151 -1.51 19.48 -4.47
C MET A 151 -2.28 19.55 -3.15
N ILE A 152 -3.11 18.55 -2.85
CA ILE A 152 -3.94 18.55 -1.63
C ILE A 152 -3.09 18.40 -0.37
N MET A 153 -2.03 17.59 -0.39
CA MET A 153 -1.14 17.46 0.77
C MET A 153 -0.35 18.74 1.06
N LEU A 154 0.18 19.42 0.04
CA LEU A 154 0.84 20.72 0.21
C LEU A 154 -0.15 21.80 0.71
N ALA A 155 -1.37 21.82 0.16
CA ALA A 155 -2.42 22.72 0.63
C ALA A 155 -2.79 22.41 2.10
N THR A 156 -2.96 21.13 2.45
CA THR A 156 -3.26 20.69 3.81
C THR A 156 -2.15 21.10 4.78
N ALA A 157 -0.87 20.93 4.40
CA ALA A 157 0.26 21.36 5.20
C ALA A 157 0.25 22.88 5.45
N CYS A 158 -0.06 23.68 4.41
CA CYS A 158 -0.23 25.13 4.54
C CYS A 158 -1.36 25.47 5.52
N LEU A 159 -2.53 24.85 5.39
CA LEU A 159 -3.67 25.05 6.28
C LEU A 159 -3.33 24.68 7.73
N ILE A 160 -2.60 23.58 7.96
CA ILE A 160 -2.10 23.20 9.29
C ILE A 160 -1.20 24.31 9.84
N MET A 161 -0.24 24.80 9.07
CA MET A 161 0.65 25.87 9.53
C MET A 161 -0.12 27.14 9.91
N LEU A 162 -1.12 27.53 9.12
CA LEU A 162 -1.93 28.72 9.36
C LEU A 162 -2.83 28.58 10.58
N PHE A 163 -3.61 27.49 10.67
CA PHE A 163 -4.68 27.35 11.66
C PHE A 163 -4.22 26.69 12.98
N ALA A 164 -3.18 25.86 12.95
CA ALA A 164 -2.51 25.36 14.15
C ALA A 164 -1.32 26.23 14.58
N LYS A 165 -1.08 27.36 13.87
CA LYS A 165 -0.04 28.35 14.19
C LYS A 165 1.34 27.72 14.38
N VAL A 166 1.70 26.79 13.50
CA VAL A 166 2.96 26.05 13.61
C VAL A 166 4.13 27.00 13.28
N PRO A 167 5.09 27.19 14.20
CA PRO A 167 6.19 28.13 13.98
C PRO A 167 7.16 27.59 12.92
N ALA A 168 7.23 28.26 11.78
CA ALA A 168 8.03 27.82 10.62
C ALA A 168 9.53 27.64 10.94
N ASN A 169 10.08 28.47 11.83
CA ASN A 169 11.49 28.41 12.24
C ASN A 169 11.84 27.14 13.05
N LYS A 170 10.85 26.44 13.62
CA LYS A 170 11.08 25.19 14.34
C LYS A 170 10.99 23.96 13.43
N LEU A 171 10.45 24.09 12.22
CA LEU A 171 10.27 22.97 11.30
C LEU A 171 11.62 22.40 10.84
N GLY A 172 12.57 23.26 10.46
CA GLY A 172 13.89 22.84 9.97
C GLY A 172 14.68 21.98 10.97
N GLY A 173 14.52 22.25 12.27
CA GLY A 173 15.19 21.52 13.35
C GLY A 173 14.45 20.27 13.83
N ALA A 174 13.21 20.05 13.39
CA ALA A 174 12.43 18.90 13.82
C ALA A 174 13.03 17.60 13.26
N SER A 175 13.16 16.57 14.12
CA SER A 175 13.70 15.26 13.73
C SER A 175 12.92 14.65 12.56
N VAL A 176 11.60 14.85 12.52
CA VAL A 176 10.72 14.40 11.44
C VAL A 176 11.05 15.07 10.11
N PHE A 177 11.23 16.38 10.11
CA PHE A 177 11.54 17.13 8.90
C PHE A 177 12.94 16.79 8.38
N ARG A 178 13.94 16.70 9.27
CA ARG A 178 15.31 16.30 8.91
C ARG A 178 15.35 14.89 8.33
N SER A 179 14.65 13.94 8.94
CA SER A 179 14.56 12.55 8.45
C SER A 179 13.84 12.48 7.10
N GLY A 180 12.77 13.26 6.93
CA GLY A 180 12.06 13.40 5.67
C GLY A 180 12.97 13.93 4.55
N LEU A 181 13.75 14.98 4.83
CA LEU A 181 14.71 15.54 3.87
C LEU A 181 15.79 14.53 3.46
N ILE A 182 16.31 13.73 4.42
CA ILE A 182 17.26 12.66 4.11
C ILE A 182 16.63 11.63 3.16
N GLY A 183 15.36 11.27 3.39
CA GLY A 183 14.60 10.39 2.49
C GLY A 183 14.41 10.97 1.10
N VAL A 184 14.03 12.26 1.00
CA VAL A 184 13.85 12.96 -0.28
C VAL A 184 15.16 13.01 -1.06
N VAL A 185 16.25 13.46 -0.45
CA VAL A 185 17.56 13.56 -1.12
C VAL A 185 18.09 12.19 -1.51
N GLY A 186 17.92 11.18 -0.65
CA GLY A 186 18.40 9.82 -0.90
C GLY A 186 17.73 9.15 -2.10
N VAL A 187 16.47 9.49 -2.40
CA VAL A 187 15.67 8.78 -3.42
C VAL A 187 15.43 9.60 -4.66
N PHE A 188 15.36 10.92 -4.57
CA PHE A 188 15.07 11.78 -5.72
C PHE A 188 16.07 11.56 -6.87
N GLY A 189 17.38 11.53 -6.58
CA GLY A 189 18.40 11.32 -7.60
C GLY A 189 18.32 9.94 -8.25
N ILE A 190 18.10 8.89 -7.45
CA ILE A 190 17.99 7.51 -7.95
C ILE A 190 16.73 7.36 -8.79
N ALA A 191 15.57 7.76 -8.27
CA ALA A 191 14.28 7.66 -8.95
C ALA A 191 14.23 8.48 -10.24
N TRP A 192 14.87 9.66 -10.27
CA TRP A 192 14.94 10.45 -11.50
C TRP A 192 15.83 9.76 -12.54
N MET A 193 17.04 9.33 -12.16
CA MET A 193 17.94 8.61 -13.07
C MET A 193 17.28 7.36 -13.65
N THR A 194 16.62 6.56 -12.81
CA THR A 194 15.96 5.33 -13.24
C THR A 194 14.73 5.59 -14.09
N GLY A 195 13.92 6.61 -13.77
CA GLY A 195 12.80 7.05 -14.58
C GLY A 195 13.25 7.51 -15.97
N THR A 196 14.29 8.35 -16.06
CA THR A 196 14.86 8.80 -17.33
C THR A 196 15.38 7.64 -18.17
N PHE A 197 16.11 6.69 -17.56
CA PHE A 197 16.58 5.49 -18.26
C PHE A 197 15.41 4.67 -18.79
N PHE A 198 14.39 4.44 -17.97
CA PHE A 198 13.22 3.66 -18.36
C PHE A 198 12.45 4.32 -19.51
N GLU A 199 12.20 5.62 -19.44
CA GLU A 199 11.50 6.36 -20.50
C GLU A 199 12.25 6.31 -21.83
N ALA A 200 13.58 6.42 -21.80
CA ALA A 200 14.41 6.34 -23.01
C ALA A 200 14.37 4.96 -23.68
N TYR A 201 14.31 3.88 -22.90
CA TYR A 201 14.39 2.50 -23.42
C TYR A 201 13.04 1.76 -23.40
N LYS A 202 11.94 2.43 -23.05
CA LYS A 202 10.60 1.84 -23.02
C LYS A 202 10.21 1.09 -24.31
N PRO A 203 10.51 1.59 -25.53
CA PRO A 203 10.22 0.85 -26.76
C PRO A 203 10.99 -0.48 -26.83
N LEU A 204 12.29 -0.46 -26.54
CA LEU A 204 13.14 -1.65 -26.54
C LEU A 204 12.63 -2.72 -25.58
N PHE A 205 12.20 -2.33 -24.38
CA PHE A 205 11.63 -3.25 -23.40
C PHE A 205 10.30 -3.83 -23.88
N SER A 206 9.44 -3.00 -24.48
CA SER A 206 8.14 -3.43 -25.00
C SER A 206 8.31 -4.48 -26.11
N ASP A 207 9.26 -4.26 -27.02
CA ASP A 207 9.56 -5.18 -28.13
C ASP A 207 10.26 -6.46 -27.67
N SER A 208 11.12 -6.38 -26.64
CA SER A 208 11.80 -7.56 -26.11
C SER A 208 10.87 -8.44 -25.27
N LEU A 209 9.91 -7.82 -24.58
CA LEU A 209 8.94 -8.53 -23.77
C LEU A 209 7.90 -9.24 -24.64
N SER A 210 7.40 -8.59 -25.70
CA SER A 210 6.28 -9.09 -26.52
C SER A 210 6.41 -10.56 -26.89
N HIS A 211 7.54 -10.96 -27.48
CA HIS A 211 7.79 -12.33 -27.92
C HIS A 211 7.87 -13.36 -26.77
N ILE A 212 8.34 -12.95 -25.59
CA ILE A 212 8.46 -13.85 -24.43
C ILE A 212 7.11 -14.04 -23.75
N VAL A 213 6.29 -12.98 -23.72
CA VAL A 213 5.03 -12.99 -22.98
C VAL A 213 3.91 -13.71 -23.73
N GLU A 214 3.99 -13.83 -25.05
CA GLU A 214 3.08 -14.64 -25.88
C GLU A 214 3.09 -16.11 -25.43
N ASP A 215 4.27 -16.71 -25.26
CA ASP A 215 4.42 -18.11 -24.86
C ASP A 215 4.36 -18.31 -23.33
N TYR A 216 4.85 -17.32 -22.56
CA TYR A 216 5.00 -17.42 -21.11
C TYR A 216 4.46 -16.19 -20.38
N PRO A 217 3.13 -16.03 -20.30
CA PRO A 217 2.50 -14.82 -19.76
C PRO A 217 2.84 -14.52 -18.30
N TYR A 218 3.20 -15.53 -17.50
CA TYR A 218 3.64 -15.35 -16.12
C TYR A 218 5.04 -14.70 -15.99
N LEU A 219 5.90 -14.78 -17.02
CA LEU A 219 7.19 -14.09 -17.02
C LEU A 219 7.05 -12.57 -17.02
N PHE A 220 5.89 -12.06 -17.43
CA PHE A 220 5.55 -10.65 -17.25
C PHE A 220 5.64 -10.21 -15.79
N GLY A 221 5.38 -11.10 -14.83
CA GLY A 221 5.53 -10.80 -13.40
C GLY A 221 6.97 -10.50 -13.00
N VAL A 222 7.93 -11.21 -13.60
CA VAL A 222 9.36 -10.95 -13.39
C VAL A 222 9.73 -9.58 -13.95
N ALA A 223 9.20 -9.23 -15.11
CA ALA A 223 9.38 -7.90 -15.70
C ALA A 223 8.79 -6.81 -14.79
N LEU A 224 7.53 -6.96 -14.36
CA LEU A 224 6.88 -6.03 -13.44
C LEU A 224 7.70 -5.83 -12.15
N PHE A 225 8.20 -6.92 -11.57
CA PHE A 225 9.02 -6.87 -10.36
C PHE A 225 10.35 -6.16 -10.61
N ALA A 226 11.08 -6.54 -11.67
CA ALA A 226 12.36 -5.93 -12.02
C ALA A 226 12.23 -4.42 -12.30
N PHE A 227 11.19 -4.01 -13.04
CA PHE A 227 10.95 -2.59 -13.29
C PHE A 227 10.45 -1.85 -12.06
N SER A 228 9.66 -2.49 -11.20
CA SER A 228 9.24 -1.89 -9.94
C SER A 228 10.43 -1.55 -9.03
N MET A 229 11.43 -2.43 -8.95
CA MET A 229 12.68 -2.18 -8.23
C MET A 229 13.39 -0.89 -8.66
N VAL A 230 13.19 -0.49 -9.92
CA VAL A 230 13.88 0.62 -10.58
C VAL A 230 13.00 1.88 -10.58
N ILE A 231 11.69 1.75 -10.73
CA ILE A 231 10.72 2.86 -10.77
C ILE A 231 10.41 3.42 -9.37
N PHE A 232 10.61 2.64 -8.30
CA PHE A 232 10.37 3.04 -6.90
C PHE A 232 8.93 3.51 -6.61
N SER A 233 7.95 3.11 -7.42
CA SER A 233 6.56 3.50 -7.27
C SER A 233 5.63 2.45 -7.86
N PRO A 234 4.92 1.68 -7.02
CA PRO A 234 3.99 0.65 -7.49
C PRO A 234 2.91 1.20 -8.42
N SER A 235 2.36 2.38 -8.11
CA SER A 235 1.35 3.04 -8.94
C SER A 235 1.91 3.49 -10.29
N ALA A 236 3.15 4.00 -10.33
CA ALA A 236 3.79 4.38 -11.59
C ALA A 236 4.14 3.14 -12.43
N THR A 237 4.59 2.05 -11.79
CA THR A 237 4.82 0.76 -12.45
C THR A 237 3.53 0.23 -13.08
N VAL A 238 2.41 0.26 -12.35
CA VAL A 238 1.08 -0.10 -12.87
C VAL A 238 0.74 0.74 -14.09
N ALA A 239 0.81 2.07 -13.97
CA ALA A 239 0.47 2.99 -15.07
C ALA A 239 1.37 2.80 -16.30
N ALA A 240 2.64 2.44 -16.10
CA ALA A 240 3.61 2.28 -17.17
C ALA A 240 3.51 0.93 -17.89
N LEU A 241 3.30 -0.16 -17.14
CA LEU A 241 3.47 -1.53 -17.65
C LEU A 241 2.18 -2.33 -17.76
N MET A 242 1.20 -2.13 -16.87
CA MET A 242 -0.05 -2.93 -16.97
C MET A 242 -0.80 -2.72 -18.29
N PRO A 243 -0.87 -1.50 -18.87
CA PRO A 243 -1.43 -1.31 -20.22
C PRO A 243 -0.63 -2.04 -21.31
N LEU A 244 0.70 -2.13 -21.17
CA LEU A 244 1.54 -2.91 -22.07
C LEU A 244 1.12 -4.39 -22.03
N GLY A 245 0.96 -4.96 -20.83
CA GLY A 245 0.51 -6.35 -20.68
C GLY A 245 -0.85 -6.61 -21.35
N VAL A 246 -1.79 -5.67 -21.24
CA VAL A 246 -3.08 -5.75 -21.95
C VAL A 246 -2.89 -5.71 -23.47
N ASN A 247 -2.06 -4.81 -23.98
CA ASN A 247 -1.79 -4.66 -25.41
C ASN A 247 -1.07 -5.89 -26.00
N LEU A 248 -0.26 -6.58 -25.20
CA LEU A 248 0.40 -7.83 -25.56
C LEU A 248 -0.54 -9.05 -25.50
N GLY A 249 -1.82 -8.85 -25.20
CA GLY A 249 -2.80 -9.93 -25.17
C GLY A 249 -2.74 -10.79 -23.91
N ILE A 250 -2.04 -10.36 -22.85
CA ILE A 250 -2.01 -11.10 -21.58
C ILE A 250 -3.43 -11.18 -21.03
N PRO A 251 -3.95 -12.39 -20.74
CA PRO A 251 -5.28 -12.55 -20.20
C PRO A 251 -5.48 -11.76 -18.89
N PRO A 252 -6.64 -11.10 -18.68
CA PRO A 252 -6.90 -10.30 -17.49
C PRO A 252 -6.70 -11.05 -16.17
N GLN A 253 -6.98 -12.35 -16.16
CA GLN A 253 -6.82 -13.18 -14.96
C GLN A 253 -5.34 -13.23 -14.54
N ILE A 254 -4.42 -13.41 -15.51
CA ILE A 254 -2.98 -13.43 -15.25
C ILE A 254 -2.50 -12.06 -14.79
N LEU A 255 -2.97 -10.97 -15.40
CA LEU A 255 -2.65 -9.61 -14.96
C LEU A 255 -3.05 -9.37 -13.49
N ILE A 256 -4.18 -9.90 -13.04
CA ILE A 256 -4.60 -9.83 -11.63
C ILE A 256 -3.66 -10.64 -10.73
N VAL A 257 -3.26 -11.87 -11.14
CA VAL A 257 -2.29 -12.68 -10.39
C VAL A 257 -0.96 -11.95 -10.22
N LEU A 258 -0.52 -11.26 -11.28
CA LEU A 258 0.77 -10.58 -11.33
C LEU A 258 0.75 -9.17 -10.76
N TYR A 259 -0.41 -8.62 -10.41
CA TYR A 259 -0.53 -7.27 -9.85
C TYR A 259 0.40 -7.01 -8.64
N PRO A 260 0.57 -7.93 -7.67
CA PRO A 260 1.49 -7.70 -6.55
C PRO A 260 2.96 -7.55 -6.96
N CYS A 261 3.36 -8.07 -8.13
CA CYS A 261 4.71 -7.95 -8.65
C CYS A 261 5.09 -6.49 -8.95
N VAL A 262 4.13 -5.56 -9.03
CA VAL A 262 4.42 -4.12 -9.17
C VAL A 262 5.00 -3.50 -7.90
N SER A 263 5.18 -4.25 -6.81
CA SER A 263 5.67 -3.77 -5.51
C SER A 263 7.10 -4.21 -5.17
N GLY A 264 8.00 -4.23 -6.16
CA GLY A 264 9.43 -4.54 -5.99
C GLY A 264 10.29 -3.39 -5.46
N ASP A 265 9.69 -2.22 -5.20
CA ASP A 265 10.35 -1.00 -4.70
C ASP A 265 10.97 -1.14 -3.31
N PHE A 266 10.78 -2.27 -2.62
CA PHE A 266 11.46 -2.56 -1.36
C PHE A 266 12.85 -3.16 -1.53
N ILE A 267 13.24 -3.70 -2.70
CA ILE A 267 14.54 -4.38 -2.85
C ILE A 267 15.71 -3.40 -2.74
N VAL A 268 15.53 -2.23 -3.31
CA VAL A 268 16.42 -1.10 -3.09
C VAL A 268 15.70 -0.16 -2.12
N PRO A 269 16.31 0.22 -0.98
CA PRO A 269 15.69 1.13 -0.03
C PRO A 269 15.24 2.44 -0.67
N GLY A 270 13.93 2.61 -0.80
CA GLY A 270 13.27 3.85 -1.21
C GLY A 270 13.12 4.83 -0.04
N ALA A 271 12.38 5.92 -0.29
CA ALA A 271 12.23 7.02 0.66
C ALA A 271 11.59 6.54 1.97
N ASN A 272 10.65 5.60 1.87
CA ASN A 272 9.96 5.01 3.01
C ASN A 272 10.94 4.25 3.91
N GLN A 273 11.76 3.37 3.35
CA GLN A 273 12.70 2.54 4.09
C GLN A 273 13.82 3.38 4.70
N ILE A 274 14.35 4.37 3.95
CA ILE A 274 15.36 5.31 4.45
C ILE A 274 14.78 6.14 5.60
N ALA A 275 13.56 6.66 5.44
CA ALA A 275 12.88 7.42 6.49
C ALA A 275 12.64 6.56 7.73
N CYS A 276 12.14 5.32 7.59
CA CYS A 276 11.92 4.45 8.73
C CYS A 276 13.21 4.14 9.51
N VAL A 277 14.33 3.91 8.81
CA VAL A 277 15.65 3.73 9.46
C VAL A 277 16.11 5.03 10.13
N ALA A 278 15.85 6.19 9.52
CA ALA A 278 16.16 7.48 10.13
C ALA A 278 15.29 7.79 11.37
N PHE A 279 14.04 7.32 11.38
CA PHE A 279 13.13 7.41 12.53
C PHE A 279 13.45 6.42 13.64
N ASP A 280 14.17 5.35 13.34
CA ASP A 280 14.47 4.32 14.31
C ASP A 280 15.56 4.77 15.30
N ARG A 281 15.08 5.24 16.46
CA ARG A 281 15.92 5.64 17.58
C ARG A 281 16.63 4.45 18.24
N THR A 282 16.09 3.24 18.10
CA THR A 282 16.68 2.02 18.68
C THR A 282 17.90 1.54 17.90
N GLY A 283 17.98 1.89 16.61
CA GLY A 283 19.03 1.44 15.69
C GLY A 283 18.94 -0.05 15.34
N THR A 284 17.80 -0.70 15.58
CA THR A 284 17.57 -2.13 15.31
C THR A 284 17.25 -2.40 13.84
N THR A 285 16.69 -1.41 13.15
CA THR A 285 16.51 -1.40 11.69
C THR A 285 17.69 -0.73 11.00
N LYS A 286 18.22 -1.41 9.98
CA LYS A 286 19.46 -1.01 9.30
C LYS A 286 19.36 -1.19 7.78
N ILE A 287 20.06 -0.30 7.08
CA ILE A 287 20.58 -0.53 5.73
C ILE A 287 22.05 -0.93 5.92
N GLY A 288 22.40 -2.12 5.45
CA GLY A 288 23.72 -2.72 5.58
C GLY A 288 24.72 -2.18 4.55
N LYS A 289 25.85 -2.89 4.40
CA LYS A 289 26.94 -2.49 3.49
C LYS A 289 26.52 -2.43 2.02
N PHE A 290 25.55 -3.26 1.63
CA PHE A 290 25.01 -3.30 0.27
C PHE A 290 23.59 -2.78 0.27
N VAL A 291 23.20 -2.12 -0.83
CA VAL A 291 21.86 -1.54 -1.01
C VAL A 291 20.76 -2.58 -0.78
N ILE A 292 20.94 -3.80 -1.27
CA ILE A 292 20.01 -4.92 -1.12
C ILE A 292 20.06 -5.59 0.26
N ASN A 293 20.99 -5.23 1.14
CA ASN A 293 21.08 -5.82 2.48
C ASN A 293 20.41 -4.89 3.49
N HIS A 294 19.10 -5.00 3.67
CA HIS A 294 18.39 -4.13 4.61
C HIS A 294 17.21 -4.85 5.30
N SER A 295 16.68 -4.16 6.31
CA SER A 295 15.68 -4.73 7.22
C SER A 295 14.30 -4.95 6.59
N TYR A 296 14.05 -4.58 5.34
CA TYR A 296 12.70 -4.65 4.72
C TYR A 296 12.54 -5.76 3.68
N LEU A 297 13.60 -6.50 3.34
CA LEU A 297 13.52 -7.58 2.34
C LEU A 297 12.51 -8.66 2.71
N ARG A 298 12.60 -9.23 3.92
CA ARG A 298 11.74 -10.33 4.35
C ARG A 298 10.26 -9.98 4.30
N PRO A 299 9.77 -8.91 4.95
CA PRO A 299 8.36 -8.57 4.87
C PRO A 299 7.92 -8.24 3.44
N GLY A 300 8.77 -7.60 2.62
CA GLY A 300 8.47 -7.33 1.21
C GLY A 300 8.27 -8.61 0.39
N PHE A 301 9.21 -9.57 0.47
CA PHE A 301 9.08 -10.85 -0.23
C PHE A 301 7.89 -11.65 0.24
N VAL A 302 7.64 -11.72 1.55
CA VAL A 302 6.49 -12.43 2.10
C VAL A 302 5.19 -11.83 1.57
N LEU A 303 5.08 -10.50 1.54
CA LEU A 303 3.91 -9.81 1.02
C LEU A 303 3.69 -10.14 -0.47
N ILE A 304 4.70 -9.98 -1.32
CA ILE A 304 4.54 -10.26 -2.76
C ILE A 304 4.18 -11.73 -2.98
N ILE A 305 4.94 -12.65 -2.41
CA ILE A 305 4.74 -14.08 -2.67
C ILE A 305 3.34 -14.50 -2.20
N SER A 306 2.96 -14.13 -0.99
CA SER A 306 1.62 -14.47 -0.46
C SER A 306 0.51 -13.80 -1.25
N ALA A 307 0.68 -12.55 -1.67
CA ALA A 307 -0.31 -11.82 -2.46
C ALA A 307 -0.45 -12.38 -3.88
N THR A 308 0.65 -12.77 -4.54
CA THR A 308 0.62 -13.42 -5.85
C THR A 308 -0.05 -14.79 -5.78
N ILE A 309 0.24 -15.58 -4.73
CA ILE A 309 -0.44 -16.86 -4.49
C ILE A 309 -1.94 -16.63 -4.25
N ALA A 310 -2.32 -15.66 -3.43
CA ALA A 310 -3.72 -15.32 -3.20
C ALA A 310 -4.40 -14.84 -4.49
N GLY A 311 -3.73 -13.99 -5.28
CA GLY A 311 -4.18 -13.54 -6.59
C GLY A 311 -4.42 -14.72 -7.55
N TYR A 312 -3.55 -15.72 -7.54
CA TYR A 312 -3.74 -16.96 -8.30
C TYR A 312 -5.04 -17.68 -7.90
N PHE A 313 -5.29 -17.89 -6.61
CA PHE A 313 -6.53 -18.53 -6.17
C PHE A 313 -7.78 -17.69 -6.49
N ILE A 314 -7.72 -16.37 -6.34
CA ILE A 314 -8.80 -15.47 -6.75
C ILE A 314 -9.07 -15.61 -8.24
N SER A 315 -8.02 -15.65 -9.06
CA SER A 315 -8.17 -15.78 -10.51
C SER A 315 -8.91 -17.06 -10.91
N LYS A 316 -8.70 -18.17 -10.19
CA LYS A 316 -9.40 -19.46 -10.41
C LYS A 316 -10.85 -19.49 -9.93
N LEU A 317 -11.25 -18.56 -9.07
CA LEU A 317 -12.61 -18.47 -8.55
C LEU A 317 -13.47 -17.49 -9.34
N VAL A 318 -12.85 -16.45 -9.92
CA VAL A 318 -13.54 -15.34 -10.60
C VAL A 318 -13.66 -15.59 -12.11
N PHE A 319 -12.72 -16.30 -12.72
CA PHE A 319 -12.64 -16.53 -14.15
C PHE A 319 -12.59 -18.03 -14.47
#